data_AF-A0A2H3JVY5-F1
#
_entry.id   AF-A0A2H3JVY5-F1
#
_cell.length_a   1.000
_cell.length_b   1.000
_cell.length_c   1.000
_cell.angle_alpha   90.00
_cell.angle_beta   90.00
_cell.angle_gamma   90.00
#
_symmetry.space_group_name_H-M   'P 1'
#
loop_
_entity.id
_entity.type
_entity.pdbx_description
1 polymer ?
#
loop_
_entity_poly.entity_id
_entity_poly.type
_entity_poly.pdbx_seq_one_letter_code
_entity_poly.pdbx_strand_id
1 'polypeptide(L)'
;PPPSSSSSPPPPPSPRRRQRQGRPPPASPPSRPRRATRRPPSSRPPPTSPPTTPMPRTIRCVPAPRRLPIAAHPAQADASDTIDMETFHQILDLDEDDTHDFSKGMAWAYFTQASTTFVEMDEAYTKKDLAKLSSLGHFLKGSSAALGVARVQASCEQIQHFGQLRDEAAGTDLDARAALARIGPLLTRVKHEYATAEAWLKKWYRDNAEPTSEDEGE
;
A
#
# COMPACT_ATOMS: atom_id res chain seq x y z
N PRO A 1 44.77 65.21 19.21
CA PRO A 1 43.37 65.19 18.73
C PRO A 1 42.77 63.78 18.88
N PRO A 2 41.55 63.65 19.44
CA PRO A 2 41.06 62.43 20.08
C PRO A 2 40.52 61.38 19.08
N PRO A 3 40.42 60.10 19.46
CA PRO A 3 39.70 59.11 18.67
C PRO A 3 38.18 59.39 18.72
N SER A 4 37.57 59.39 17.54
CA SER A 4 36.17 59.66 17.29
C SER A 4 35.26 58.68 18.02
N SER A 5 34.48 59.19 18.98
CA SER A 5 33.38 58.48 19.61
C SER A 5 32.29 58.19 18.57
N SER A 6 32.18 56.92 18.16
CA SER A 6 31.03 56.42 17.39
C SER A 6 29.82 56.35 18.33
N SER A 7 28.92 57.33 18.19
CA SER A 7 27.66 57.37 18.91
C SER A 7 26.62 56.60 18.10
N SER A 8 26.24 55.41 18.57
CA SER A 8 25.16 54.61 17.98
C SER A 8 23.81 55.30 18.16
N PRO A 9 22.93 55.34 17.15
CA PRO A 9 21.59 55.90 17.31
C PRO A 9 20.70 54.99 18.19
N PRO A 10 19.74 55.56 18.94
CA PRO A 10 18.84 54.78 19.77
C PRO A 10 17.85 53.95 18.91
N PRO A 11 17.38 52.79 19.42
CA PRO A 11 16.44 51.95 18.70
C PRO A 11 15.06 52.63 18.55
N PRO A 12 14.30 52.29 17.49
CA PRO A 12 12.97 52.85 17.27
C PRO A 12 11.96 52.39 18.34
N PRO A 13 10.93 53.21 18.65
CA PRO A 13 9.93 52.85 19.65
C PRO A 13 9.06 51.67 19.19
N SER A 14 8.85 50.70 20.09
CA SER A 14 8.01 49.52 19.87
C SER A 14 6.57 49.88 19.49
N PRO A 15 5.92 49.14 18.57
CA PRO A 15 4.56 49.44 18.16
C PRO A 15 3.57 49.23 19.30
N ARG A 16 2.74 50.25 19.54
CA ARG A 16 1.62 50.24 20.51
C ARG A 16 0.72 49.02 20.25
N ARG A 17 0.63 48.16 21.28
CA ARG A 17 -0.33 47.06 21.39
C ARG A 17 -1.76 47.61 21.25
N ARG A 18 -2.38 47.44 20.07
CA ARG A 18 -3.81 47.71 19.87
C ARG A 18 -4.59 46.83 20.86
N GLN A 19 -5.28 47.47 21.80
CA GLN A 19 -6.32 46.83 22.61
C GLN A 19 -7.36 46.24 21.65
N ARG A 20 -7.37 44.92 21.50
CA ARG A 20 -8.51 44.20 20.93
C ARG A 20 -9.65 44.33 21.94
N GLN A 21 -10.60 45.20 21.61
CA GLN A 21 -11.90 45.23 22.28
C GLN A 21 -12.52 43.84 22.18
N GLY A 22 -12.88 43.27 23.33
CA GLY A 22 -13.44 41.94 23.46
C GLY A 22 -14.74 41.83 22.67
N ARG A 23 -14.83 40.84 21.78
CA ARG A 23 -16.11 40.35 21.29
C ARG A 23 -16.80 39.59 22.44
N PRO A 24 -18.07 39.85 22.77
CA PRO A 24 -18.80 39.01 23.71
C PRO A 24 -19.02 37.60 23.12
N PRO A 25 -19.07 36.55 23.95
CA PRO A 25 -19.35 35.19 23.50
C PRO A 25 -20.82 35.06 23.04
N PRO A 26 -21.12 34.21 22.03
CA PRO A 26 -22.49 33.92 21.65
C PRO A 26 -23.21 33.10 22.74
N ALA A 27 -24.45 33.48 23.03
CA ALA A 27 -25.31 32.88 24.03
C ALA A 27 -25.67 31.42 23.73
N SER A 28 -25.72 30.59 24.78
CA SER A 28 -26.19 29.20 24.75
C SER A 28 -27.64 29.09 24.26
N PRO A 29 -28.00 28.06 23.48
CA PRO A 29 -29.37 27.87 23.01
C PRO A 29 -30.31 27.39 24.16
N PRO A 30 -31.59 27.79 24.15
CA PRO A 30 -32.54 27.40 25.19
C PRO A 30 -33.04 25.95 25.07
N SER A 31 -33.14 25.29 26.22
CA SER A 31 -33.75 23.97 26.41
C SER A 31 -35.23 23.95 25.99
N ARG A 32 -35.57 23.10 25.02
CA ARG A 32 -36.99 22.83 24.64
C ARG A 32 -37.55 21.65 25.44
N PRO A 33 -38.81 21.72 25.92
CA PRO A 33 -39.43 20.66 26.70
C PRO A 33 -39.95 19.49 25.83
N ARG A 34 -39.96 18.31 26.45
CA ARG A 34 -40.52 17.04 25.98
C ARG A 34 -41.97 17.19 25.52
N ARG A 35 -42.33 16.62 24.38
CA ARG A 35 -43.70 16.14 24.11
C ARG A 35 -43.69 14.86 23.29
N ALA A 36 -44.44 13.89 23.81
CA ALA A 36 -44.59 12.54 23.30
C ALA A 36 -45.40 12.49 22.01
N THR A 37 -44.93 11.71 21.03
CA THR A 37 -45.76 11.21 19.92
C THR A 37 -45.38 9.77 19.57
N ARG A 38 -46.29 8.88 20.01
CA ARG A 38 -46.79 7.62 19.42
C ARG A 38 -45.88 6.83 18.45
N ARG A 39 -45.64 5.57 18.85
CA ARG A 39 -45.18 4.42 18.04
C ARG A 39 -46.05 4.17 16.80
N PRO A 40 -45.46 3.63 15.74
CA PRO A 40 -46.06 2.55 14.96
C PRO A 40 -45.25 1.24 15.10
N PRO A 41 -45.89 0.06 15.05
CA PRO A 41 -45.21 -1.23 15.04
C PRO A 41 -44.87 -1.65 13.60
N SER A 42 -43.66 -2.15 13.37
CA SER A 42 -43.36 -2.96 12.18
C SER A 42 -42.60 -4.21 12.60
N SER A 43 -43.30 -5.31 12.38
CA SER A 43 -42.97 -6.70 12.64
C SER A 43 -41.78 -7.14 11.79
N ARG A 44 -40.72 -7.64 12.45
CA ARG A 44 -39.62 -8.37 11.80
C ARG A 44 -39.60 -9.79 12.35
N PRO A 45 -39.83 -10.84 11.54
CA PRO A 45 -39.61 -12.22 11.98
C PRO A 45 -38.12 -12.59 11.91
N PRO A 46 -37.67 -13.58 12.72
CA PRO A 46 -36.27 -13.98 12.85
C PRO A 46 -35.81 -14.90 11.70
N PRO A 47 -34.48 -15.01 11.43
CA PRO A 47 -33.94 -16.01 10.53
C PRO A 47 -33.91 -17.39 11.22
N THR A 48 -34.48 -18.39 10.55
CA THR A 48 -34.41 -19.81 10.94
C THR A 48 -33.40 -20.55 10.06
N SER A 49 -32.68 -21.49 10.65
CA SER A 49 -31.90 -22.54 9.99
C SER A 49 -32.18 -23.85 10.74
N PRO A 50 -31.71 -25.01 10.26
CA PRO A 50 -32.17 -25.79 9.10
C PRO A 50 -32.80 -27.13 9.56
N PRO A 51 -33.21 -28.02 8.64
CA PRO A 51 -32.93 -29.44 8.89
C PRO A 51 -32.37 -30.24 7.70
N THR A 52 -31.42 -31.10 8.08
CA THR A 52 -30.83 -32.31 7.47
C THR A 52 -31.82 -33.33 6.93
N THR A 53 -31.59 -33.94 5.74
CA THR A 53 -31.59 -35.42 5.47
C THR A 53 -31.18 -35.77 4.00
N PRO A 54 -30.91 -37.04 3.59
CA PRO A 54 -29.63 -37.44 2.98
C PRO A 54 -29.71 -37.98 1.53
N MET A 55 -28.53 -38.27 0.94
CA MET A 55 -28.32 -38.93 -0.36
C MET A 55 -28.64 -40.44 -0.33
N PRO A 56 -28.87 -41.07 -1.50
CA PRO A 56 -28.47 -42.44 -1.76
C PRO A 56 -27.27 -42.54 -2.73
N ARG A 57 -26.47 -43.58 -2.47
CA ARG A 57 -25.14 -43.92 -3.00
C ARG A 57 -25.18 -44.61 -4.37
N THR A 58 -23.95 -44.81 -4.90
CA THR A 58 -23.47 -45.73 -5.95
C THR A 58 -23.25 -44.96 -7.27
N ILE A 59 -22.03 -44.77 -7.80
CA ILE A 59 -21.12 -45.80 -8.34
C ILE A 59 -19.69 -45.21 -8.53
N ARG A 60 -18.70 -46.09 -8.30
CA ARG A 60 -17.29 -46.11 -8.76
C ARG A 60 -16.24 -45.18 -8.14
N CYS A 61 -15.52 -45.80 -7.20
CA CYS A 61 -14.11 -45.58 -6.93
C CYS A 61 -13.29 -45.78 -8.23
N VAL A 62 -12.67 -44.72 -8.73
CA VAL A 62 -11.65 -44.77 -9.80
C VAL A 62 -10.33 -44.40 -9.12
N PRO A 63 -9.26 -45.20 -9.26
CA PRO A 63 -8.00 -44.93 -8.58
C PRO A 63 -7.34 -43.67 -9.12
N ALA A 64 -6.83 -42.85 -8.19
CA ALA A 64 -6.08 -41.63 -8.46
C ALA A 64 -4.87 -41.91 -9.37
N PRO A 65 -4.66 -41.11 -10.44
CA PRO A 65 -3.40 -41.17 -11.16
C PRO A 65 -2.28 -40.60 -10.27
N ARG A 66 -1.22 -41.39 -10.14
CA ARG A 66 0.03 -41.11 -9.44
C ARG A 66 0.49 -39.68 -9.67
N ARG A 67 0.67 -38.92 -8.58
CA ARG A 67 1.53 -37.73 -8.54
C ARG A 67 2.95 -38.17 -8.90
N LEU A 68 3.43 -37.75 -10.07
CA LEU A 68 4.85 -37.70 -10.35
C LEU A 68 5.46 -36.59 -9.46
N PRO A 69 6.63 -36.80 -8.84
CA PRO A 69 7.32 -35.72 -8.17
C PRO A 69 7.86 -34.80 -9.26
N ILE A 70 7.27 -33.60 -9.41
CA ILE A 70 7.90 -32.54 -10.17
C ILE A 70 9.16 -32.19 -9.37
N ALA A 71 10.29 -32.62 -9.91
CA ALA A 71 11.61 -32.26 -9.45
C ALA A 71 11.70 -30.74 -9.31
N ALA A 72 12.19 -30.29 -8.17
CA ALA A 72 12.65 -28.93 -7.99
C ALA A 72 13.76 -28.66 -9.02
N HIS A 73 13.41 -28.00 -10.12
CA HIS A 73 14.38 -27.28 -10.94
C HIS A 73 14.75 -25.99 -10.19
N PRO A 74 16.04 -25.68 -10.00
CA PRO A 74 16.43 -24.36 -9.53
C PRO A 74 16.03 -23.33 -10.60
N ALA A 75 15.22 -22.37 -10.16
CA ALA A 75 14.59 -21.34 -10.96
C ALA A 75 15.60 -20.55 -11.80
N GLN A 76 15.43 -20.59 -13.12
CA GLN A 76 15.56 -19.36 -13.88
C GLN A 76 14.22 -18.64 -13.69
N ALA A 77 14.25 -17.52 -12.97
CA ALA A 77 13.09 -16.65 -12.90
C ALA A 77 12.94 -15.99 -14.27
N ASP A 78 12.05 -16.52 -15.10
CA ASP A 78 11.68 -15.89 -16.35
C ASP A 78 11.18 -14.46 -16.07
N ALA A 79 11.46 -13.51 -16.97
CA ALA A 79 11.01 -12.13 -16.84
C ALA A 79 9.48 -12.02 -16.62
N SER A 80 8.74 -12.97 -17.20
CA SER A 80 7.29 -13.14 -17.05
C SER A 80 6.83 -13.45 -15.62
N ASP A 81 7.72 -13.92 -14.75
CA ASP A 81 7.39 -14.16 -13.34
C ASP A 81 7.62 -12.91 -12.49
N THR A 82 8.37 -11.91 -12.97
CA THR A 82 8.67 -10.68 -12.20
C THR A 82 7.73 -9.54 -12.55
N ILE A 83 7.44 -9.37 -13.84
CA ILE A 83 6.51 -8.38 -14.37
C ILE A 83 5.39 -9.10 -15.12
N ASP A 84 4.16 -8.80 -14.74
CA ASP A 84 2.97 -9.15 -15.51
C ASP A 84 2.93 -8.30 -16.77
N MET A 85 3.37 -8.91 -17.88
CA MET A 85 3.47 -8.26 -19.17
C MET A 85 2.11 -7.85 -19.72
N GLU A 86 1.01 -8.52 -19.35
CA GLU A 86 -0.33 -8.11 -19.79
C GLU A 86 -0.69 -6.75 -19.19
N THR A 87 -0.57 -6.63 -17.86
CA THR A 87 -0.78 -5.35 -17.16
C THR A 87 0.20 -4.29 -17.66
N PHE A 88 1.48 -4.64 -17.85
CA PHE A 88 2.49 -3.68 -18.31
C PHE A 88 2.19 -3.16 -19.73
N HIS A 89 1.82 -4.03 -20.68
CA HIS A 89 1.45 -3.58 -22.03
C HIS A 89 0.21 -2.70 -22.03
N GLN A 90 -0.79 -2.97 -21.18
CA GLN A 90 -1.96 -2.09 -21.04
C GLN A 90 -1.57 -0.66 -20.59
N ILE A 91 -0.49 -0.51 -19.82
CA ILE A 91 0.04 0.80 -19.43
C ILE A 91 0.79 1.46 -20.59
N LEU A 92 1.56 0.68 -21.37
CA LEU A 92 2.24 1.18 -22.56
C LEU A 92 1.25 1.66 -23.64
N ASP A 93 0.11 0.97 -23.79
CA ASP A 93 -0.96 1.37 -24.71
C ASP A 93 -1.60 2.73 -24.35
N LEU A 94 -1.30 3.28 -23.16
CA LEU A 94 -1.73 4.62 -22.74
C LEU A 94 -0.71 5.71 -23.07
N ASP A 95 0.51 5.37 -23.49
CA ASP A 95 1.47 6.37 -23.98
C ASP A 95 1.00 6.96 -25.32
N GLU A 96 1.18 8.26 -25.50
CA GLU A 96 0.77 8.97 -26.73
C GLU A 96 1.74 8.73 -27.90
N ASP A 97 3.00 8.39 -27.60
CA ASP A 97 4.09 8.15 -28.54
C ASP A 97 5.13 7.15 -27.97
N ASP A 98 6.19 6.87 -28.76
CA ASP A 98 7.25 5.92 -28.42
C ASP A 98 8.28 6.45 -27.40
N THR A 99 8.08 7.63 -26.81
CA THR A 99 8.93 8.14 -25.70
C THR A 99 8.63 7.42 -24.39
N HIS A 100 7.44 6.83 -24.28
CA HIS A 100 6.95 6.16 -23.10
C HIS A 100 6.90 7.04 -21.83
N ASP A 101 6.76 8.36 -21.97
CA ASP A 101 6.88 9.29 -20.86
C ASP A 101 5.84 9.08 -19.75
N PHE A 102 4.60 8.70 -20.08
CA PHE A 102 3.56 8.45 -19.09
C PHE A 102 3.86 7.18 -18.29
N SER A 103 4.09 6.07 -18.98
CA SER A 103 4.36 4.78 -18.34
C SER A 103 5.67 4.78 -17.55
N LYS A 104 6.70 5.46 -18.07
CA LYS A 104 7.98 5.71 -17.38
C LYS A 104 7.79 6.58 -16.14
N GLY A 105 7.02 7.67 -16.24
CA GLY A 105 6.68 8.50 -15.09
C GLY A 105 5.99 7.71 -13.98
N MET A 106 5.04 6.84 -14.34
CA MET A 106 4.36 5.94 -13.41
C MET A 106 5.33 4.96 -12.73
N ALA A 107 6.27 4.38 -13.47
CA ALA A 107 7.29 3.48 -12.91
C ALA A 107 8.25 4.19 -11.93
N TRP A 108 8.70 5.40 -12.24
CA TRP A 108 9.59 6.16 -11.34
C TRP A 108 8.88 6.64 -10.07
N ALA A 109 7.60 7.01 -10.18
CA ALA A 109 6.77 7.32 -9.02
C ALA A 109 6.63 6.09 -8.10
N TYR A 110 6.41 4.91 -8.69
CA TYR A 110 6.38 3.65 -7.96
C TYR A 110 7.71 3.37 -7.22
N PHE A 111 8.87 3.55 -7.86
CA PHE A 111 10.17 3.32 -7.21
C PHE A 111 10.35 4.16 -5.95
N THR A 112 10.00 5.45 -6.05
CA THR A 112 10.08 6.40 -4.92
C THR A 112 9.14 5.98 -3.79
N GLN A 113 7.91 5.60 -4.13
CA GLN A 113 6.91 5.14 -3.17
C GLN A 113 7.33 3.84 -2.49
N ALA A 114 7.82 2.86 -3.25
CA ALA A 114 8.27 1.57 -2.75
C ALA A 114 9.45 1.72 -1.79
N SER A 115 10.46 2.50 -2.17
CA SER A 115 11.62 2.79 -1.32
C SER A 115 11.19 3.38 0.03
N THR A 116 10.30 4.38 0.02
CA THR A 116 9.79 5.00 1.25
C THR A 116 9.01 4.00 2.10
N THR A 117 8.15 3.20 1.45
CA THR A 117 7.30 2.22 2.13
C THR A 117 8.13 1.11 2.80
N PHE A 118 9.21 0.65 2.17
CA PHE A 118 10.09 -0.36 2.78
C PHE A 118 10.79 0.14 4.04
N VAL A 119 11.17 1.42 4.08
CA VAL A 119 11.72 2.03 5.30
C VAL A 119 10.67 2.04 6.41
N GLU A 120 9.44 2.47 6.10
CA GLU A 120 8.35 2.43 7.09
C GLU A 120 8.01 1.00 7.56
N MET A 121 8.11 0.01 6.67
CA MET A 121 7.91 -1.40 7.02
C MET A 121 8.99 -1.91 7.98
N ASP A 122 10.25 -1.57 7.76
CA ASP A 122 11.35 -1.94 8.67
C ASP A 122 11.18 -1.32 10.05
N GLU A 123 10.77 -0.06 10.10
CA GLU A 123 10.45 0.62 11.35
C GLU A 123 9.29 -0.03 12.08
N ALA A 124 8.19 -0.31 11.37
CA ALA A 124 7.02 -0.97 11.93
C ALA A 124 7.37 -2.37 12.44
N TYR A 125 8.21 -3.11 11.71
CA TYR A 125 8.71 -4.42 12.13
C TYR A 125 9.53 -4.34 13.42
N THR A 126 10.44 -3.38 13.51
CA THR A 126 11.26 -3.15 14.71
C THR A 126 10.39 -2.79 15.92
N LYS A 127 9.35 -1.98 15.70
CA LYS A 127 8.35 -1.59 16.70
C LYS A 127 7.32 -2.69 16.98
N LYS A 128 7.35 -3.80 16.25
CA LYS A 128 6.39 -4.92 16.31
C LYS A 128 4.94 -4.49 16.04
N ASP A 129 4.76 -3.46 15.21
CA ASP A 129 3.46 -2.90 14.86
C ASP A 129 2.83 -3.66 13.67
N LEU A 130 2.11 -4.74 14.00
CA LEU A 130 1.45 -5.60 13.02
C LEU A 130 0.35 -4.88 12.23
N ALA A 131 -0.35 -3.93 12.85
CA ALA A 131 -1.41 -3.16 12.19
C ALA A 131 -0.82 -2.24 11.12
N LYS A 132 0.26 -1.53 11.43
CA LYS A 132 0.98 -0.70 10.46
C LYS A 132 1.61 -1.56 9.36
N LEU A 133 2.23 -2.69 9.69
CA LEU A 133 2.74 -3.64 8.69
C LEU A 133 1.64 -4.10 7.73
N SER A 134 0.44 -4.42 8.25
CA SER A 134 -0.69 -4.81 7.41
C SER A 134 -1.11 -3.68 6.46
N SER A 135 -1.22 -2.45 6.99
CA SER A 135 -1.61 -1.28 6.20
C SER A 135 -0.59 -0.94 5.12
N LEU A 136 0.71 -1.05 5.41
CA LEU A 136 1.78 -0.81 4.44
C LEU A 136 1.82 -1.91 3.37
N GLY A 137 1.62 -3.17 3.78
CA GLY A 137 1.50 -4.30 2.85
C GLY A 137 0.33 -4.10 1.89
N HIS A 138 -0.84 -3.70 2.39
CA HIS A 138 -1.99 -3.38 1.55
C HIS A 138 -1.72 -2.24 0.56
N PHE A 139 -1.08 -1.17 1.04
CA PHE A 139 -0.76 -0.01 0.22
C PHE A 139 0.20 -0.36 -0.92
N LEU A 140 1.33 -1.00 -0.61
CA LEU A 140 2.33 -1.37 -1.62
C LEU A 140 1.86 -2.49 -2.55
N LYS A 141 0.98 -3.39 -2.07
CA LYS A 141 0.28 -4.36 -2.91
C LYS A 141 -0.50 -3.66 -4.01
N GLY A 142 -1.30 -2.64 -3.66
CA GLY A 142 -2.14 -1.92 -4.61
C GLY A 142 -1.34 -1.23 -5.71
N SER A 143 -0.27 -0.52 -5.34
CA SER A 143 0.58 0.15 -6.33
C SER A 143 1.44 -0.81 -7.15
N SER A 144 1.89 -1.93 -6.56
CA SER A 144 2.61 -2.98 -7.31
C SER A 144 1.70 -3.65 -8.33
N ALA A 145 0.44 -3.93 -7.97
CA ALA A 145 -0.54 -4.51 -8.89
C ALA A 145 -0.83 -3.58 -10.07
N ALA A 146 -0.97 -2.27 -9.81
CA ALA A 146 -1.25 -1.28 -10.85
C ALA A 146 -0.15 -1.16 -11.91
N LEU A 147 1.10 -1.51 -11.58
CA LEU A 147 2.25 -1.50 -12.51
C LEU A 147 2.59 -2.90 -13.06
N GLY A 148 1.89 -3.95 -12.61
CA GLY A 148 2.19 -5.33 -13.00
C GLY A 148 3.38 -5.95 -12.26
N VAL A 149 3.84 -5.40 -11.12
CA VAL A 149 4.96 -5.94 -10.34
C VAL A 149 4.48 -7.11 -9.46
N ALA A 150 4.20 -8.25 -10.12
CA ALA A 150 3.42 -9.36 -9.58
C ALA A 150 4.03 -10.00 -8.31
N ARG A 151 5.35 -10.18 -8.25
CA ARG A 151 5.99 -10.80 -7.08
C ARG A 151 5.94 -9.92 -5.85
N VAL A 152 6.18 -8.62 -6.03
CA VAL A 152 6.09 -7.65 -4.93
C VAL A 152 4.65 -7.58 -4.44
N GLN A 153 3.66 -7.56 -5.36
CA GLN A 153 2.25 -7.64 -5.01
C GLN A 153 1.94 -8.86 -4.13
N ALA A 154 2.34 -10.06 -4.56
CA ALA A 154 2.07 -11.30 -3.83
C ALA A 154 2.74 -11.34 -2.44
N SER A 155 4.00 -10.90 -2.34
CA SER A 155 4.69 -10.82 -1.04
C SER A 155 4.06 -9.77 -0.12
N CYS A 156 3.60 -8.63 -0.66
CA CYS A 156 2.90 -7.60 0.09
C CYS A 156 1.52 -8.07 0.59
N GLU A 157 0.83 -8.90 -0.18
CA GLU A 157 -0.40 -9.56 0.25
C GLU A 157 -0.14 -10.47 1.46
N GLN A 158 0.91 -11.28 1.43
CA GLN A 158 1.27 -12.13 2.58
C GLN A 158 1.60 -11.29 3.83
N ILE A 159 2.34 -10.19 3.67
CA ILE A 159 2.61 -9.25 4.77
C ILE A 159 1.30 -8.66 5.32
N GLN A 160 0.36 -8.31 4.42
CA GLN A 160 -0.96 -7.81 4.81
C GLN A 160 -1.70 -8.81 5.71
N HIS A 161 -1.81 -10.07 5.28
CA HIS A 161 -2.52 -11.13 6.02
C HIS A 161 -1.83 -11.49 7.34
N PHE A 162 -0.50 -11.63 7.35
CA PHE A 162 0.23 -11.90 8.59
C PHE A 162 0.13 -10.73 9.58
N GLY A 163 0.10 -9.48 9.10
CA GLY A 163 -0.18 -8.32 9.95
C GLY A 163 -1.59 -8.34 10.57
N GLN A 164 -2.53 -9.07 9.97
CA GLN A 164 -3.87 -9.33 10.51
C GLN A 164 -3.94 -10.60 11.37
N LEU A 165 -2.80 -11.21 11.68
CA LEU A 165 -2.70 -12.47 12.40
C LEU A 165 -3.37 -13.64 11.67
N ARG A 166 -3.34 -13.64 10.34
CA ARG A 166 -3.94 -14.70 9.51
C ARG A 166 -2.91 -15.35 8.60
N ASP A 167 -2.88 -16.67 8.60
CA ASP A 167 -2.16 -17.47 7.62
C ASP A 167 -3.17 -18.11 6.67
N GLU A 168 -3.39 -17.50 5.51
CA GLU A 168 -4.36 -18.02 4.53
C GLU A 168 -3.89 -19.32 3.88
N ALA A 169 -2.57 -19.57 3.82
CA ALA A 169 -2.03 -20.81 3.27
C ALA A 169 -2.25 -22.00 4.21
N ALA A 170 -2.14 -21.77 5.52
CA ALA A 170 -2.44 -22.78 6.54
C ALA A 170 -3.92 -22.83 6.95
N GLY A 171 -4.71 -21.80 6.62
CA GLY A 171 -6.11 -21.67 7.02
C GLY A 171 -6.28 -21.47 8.53
N THR A 172 -5.30 -20.83 9.18
CA THR A 172 -5.23 -20.69 10.65
C THR A 172 -4.87 -19.29 11.08
N ASP A 173 -5.39 -18.87 12.22
CA ASP A 173 -4.95 -17.64 12.89
C ASP A 173 -3.58 -17.85 13.56
N LEU A 174 -2.78 -16.78 13.57
CA LEU A 174 -1.45 -16.74 14.16
C LEU A 174 -1.47 -15.94 15.46
N ASP A 175 -0.57 -16.26 16.38
CA ASP A 175 -0.21 -15.30 17.43
C ASP A 175 0.76 -14.24 16.90
N ALA A 176 0.90 -13.12 17.63
CA ALA A 176 1.74 -12.01 17.21
C ALA A 176 3.21 -12.38 17.01
N ARG A 177 3.74 -13.32 17.79
CA ARG A 177 5.13 -13.76 17.68
C ARG A 177 5.32 -14.60 16.41
N ALA A 178 4.40 -15.50 16.12
CA ALA A 178 4.40 -16.31 14.91
C ALA A 178 4.27 -15.44 13.66
N ALA A 179 3.36 -14.46 13.67
CA ALA A 179 3.22 -13.49 12.57
C ALA A 179 4.51 -12.72 12.29
N LEU A 180 5.15 -12.15 13.32
CA LEU A 180 6.43 -11.44 13.17
C LEU A 180 7.56 -12.36 12.66
N ALA A 181 7.58 -13.62 13.09
CA ALA A 181 8.55 -14.60 12.61
C ALA A 181 8.37 -14.91 11.11
N ARG A 182 7.15 -14.84 10.59
CA ARG A 182 6.85 -14.99 9.14
C ARG A 182 7.14 -13.72 8.35
N ILE A 183 6.82 -12.55 8.90
CA ILE A 183 7.00 -11.26 8.22
C ILE A 183 8.49 -10.93 8.02
N GLY A 184 9.38 -11.25 8.97
CA GLY A 184 10.80 -10.90 8.87
C GLY A 184 11.49 -11.39 7.58
N PRO A 185 11.41 -12.70 7.26
CA PRO A 185 11.91 -13.23 6.00
C PRO A 185 11.20 -12.64 4.77
N LEU A 186 9.90 -12.35 4.86
CA LEU A 186 9.16 -11.72 3.76
C LEU A 186 9.62 -10.30 3.46
N LEU A 187 9.96 -9.50 4.47
CA LEU A 187 10.52 -8.15 4.26
C LEU A 187 11.85 -8.20 3.51
N THR A 188 12.66 -9.23 3.75
CA THR A 188 13.90 -9.44 2.99
C THR A 188 13.59 -9.86 1.55
N ARG A 189 12.67 -10.81 1.39
CA ARG A 189 12.25 -11.33 0.09
C ARG A 189 11.66 -10.25 -0.81
N VAL A 190 10.71 -9.46 -0.31
CA VAL A 190 9.98 -8.45 -1.09
C VAL A 190 10.91 -7.35 -1.59
N LYS A 191 11.94 -6.98 -0.82
CA LYS A 191 12.96 -6.01 -1.26
C LYS A 191 13.83 -6.53 -2.39
N HIS A 192 14.17 -7.82 -2.35
CA HIS A 192 14.91 -8.47 -3.45
C HIS A 192 14.04 -8.57 -4.71
N GLU A 193 12.76 -8.93 -4.55
CA GLU A 193 11.79 -8.99 -5.64
C GLU A 193 11.60 -7.61 -6.27
N TYR A 194 11.49 -6.57 -5.45
CA TYR A 194 11.46 -5.19 -5.90
C TYR A 194 12.73 -4.79 -6.66
N ALA A 195 13.92 -5.08 -6.14
CA ALA A 195 15.18 -4.75 -6.81
C ALA A 195 15.29 -5.43 -8.18
N THR A 196 14.78 -6.67 -8.29
CA THR A 196 14.72 -7.40 -9.56
C THR A 196 13.77 -6.71 -10.55
N ALA A 197 12.58 -6.33 -10.10
CA ALA A 197 11.58 -5.63 -10.92
C ALA A 197 12.06 -4.23 -11.35
N GLU A 198 12.65 -3.47 -10.44
CA GLU A 198 13.22 -2.14 -10.71
C GLU A 198 14.33 -2.23 -11.76
N ALA A 199 15.24 -3.19 -11.62
CA ALA A 199 16.30 -3.40 -12.60
C ALA A 199 15.75 -3.78 -13.98
N TRP A 200 14.71 -4.62 -14.01
CA TRP A 200 14.03 -5.00 -15.25
C TRP A 200 13.37 -3.79 -15.92
N LEU A 201 12.57 -3.01 -15.18
CA LEU A 201 11.84 -1.85 -15.71
C LEU A 201 12.81 -0.78 -16.22
N LYS A 202 13.85 -0.44 -15.44
CA LYS A 202 14.87 0.51 -15.86
C LYS A 202 15.59 0.07 -17.14
N LYS A 203 15.90 -1.23 -17.25
CA LYS A 203 16.50 -1.78 -18.46
C LYS A 203 15.53 -1.67 -19.64
N TRP A 204 14.28 -2.07 -19.45
CA TRP A 204 13.26 -2.03 -20.51
C TRP A 204 13.10 -0.61 -21.06
N TYR A 205 12.88 0.40 -20.21
CA TYR A 205 12.74 1.78 -20.67
C TYR A 205 14.01 2.34 -21.31
N ARG A 206 15.20 1.96 -20.85
CA ARG A 206 16.44 2.39 -21.51
C ARG A 206 16.58 1.79 -22.91
N ASP A 207 16.14 0.55 -23.09
CA ASP A 207 16.31 -0.19 -24.33
C ASP A 207 15.16 0.08 -25.34
N ASN A 208 14.03 0.69 -24.91
CA ASN A 208 12.82 0.88 -25.74
C ASN A 208 12.27 2.32 -25.77
N ALA A 209 12.71 3.25 -24.92
CA ALA A 209 12.27 4.64 -25.00
C ALA A 209 13.15 5.40 -26.00
N GLU A 210 12.53 5.99 -27.02
CA GLU A 210 13.23 6.92 -27.91
C GLU A 210 13.70 8.15 -27.12
N PRO A 211 14.90 8.69 -27.40
CA PRO A 211 15.33 9.92 -26.79
C PRO A 211 14.37 11.04 -27.19
N THR A 212 13.80 11.72 -26.20
CA THR A 212 13.04 12.94 -26.42
C THR A 212 13.95 13.91 -27.17
N SER A 213 13.59 14.24 -28.41
CA SER A 213 14.35 15.13 -29.27
C SER A 213 14.25 16.57 -28.76
N GLU A 214 14.93 16.86 -27.65
CA GLU A 214 15.04 18.19 -27.06
C GLU A 214 16.50 18.48 -26.72
N ASP A 215 17.39 18.49 -27.73
CA ASP A 215 18.63 19.28 -27.71
C ASP A 215 19.26 19.34 -29.12
N GLU A 216 18.57 20.00 -30.06
CA GLU A 216 19.23 20.64 -31.20
C GLU A 216 18.67 22.07 -31.34
N GLY A 217 19.36 23.04 -30.75
CA GLY A 217 19.21 24.45 -31.12
C GLY A 217 19.21 25.46 -29.97
N GLU A 218 20.41 25.88 -29.54
CA GLU A 218 20.98 27.25 -29.71
C GLU A 218 22.04 27.55 -28.63
#